data_AF-A0A396I7Z2-F1
#
_entry.id   AF-A0A396I7Z2-F1
#
_cell.length_a   1.000
_cell.length_b   1.000
_cell.length_c   1.000
_cell.angle_alpha   90.00
_cell.angle_beta   90.00
_cell.angle_gamma   90.00
#
_symmetry.space_group_name_H-M   'P 1'
#
loop_
_entity.id
_entity.type
_entity.pdbx_description
1 polymer ?
#
loop_
_entity_poly.entity_id
_entity_poly.type
_entity_poly.pdbx_seq_one_letter_code
_entity_poly.pdbx_strand_id
1 'polypeptide(L)'
;MEINLGKLAFDIDFHPSDNLVATGLIDGDLHLYRYSSDNTNSDPVRLLEIHAHTESCRAARFINGGRALLTGSPDFSILATDVETGSTIARLDNAHE
;
A
#
# COMPACT_ATOMS: atom_id res chain seq x y z
N MET A 1 -13.41 10.78 10.06
CA MET A 1 -12.82 10.31 8.80
C MET A 1 -12.61 8.81 8.92
N GLU A 2 -13.18 8.02 8.01
CA GLU A 2 -13.11 6.56 8.02
C GLU A 2 -12.75 6.09 6.60
N ILE A 3 -11.86 5.09 6.51
CA ILE A 3 -11.58 4.39 5.25
C ILE A 3 -12.24 3.02 5.34
N ASN A 4 -13.28 2.79 4.54
CA ASN A 4 -13.86 1.46 4.41
C ASN A 4 -13.09 0.68 3.33
N LEU A 5 -12.33 -0.31 3.76
CA LEU A 5 -11.50 -1.15 2.88
C LEU A 5 -12.26 -2.32 2.27
N GLY A 6 -13.44 -2.68 2.80
CA GLY A 6 -14.19 -3.88 2.40
C GLY A 6 -13.51 -5.23 2.73
N LYS A 7 -12.25 -5.19 3.16
CA LYS A 7 -11.37 -6.34 3.44
C LYS A 7 -10.54 -6.08 4.70
N LEU A 8 -9.96 -7.15 5.25
CA LEU A 8 -9.10 -7.06 6.42
C LEU A 8 -7.74 -6.47 6.02
N ALA A 9 -7.34 -5.40 6.71
CA ALA A 9 -6.00 -4.84 6.62
C ALA A 9 -5.03 -5.62 7.53
N PHE A 10 -3.83 -5.86 7.03
CA PHE A 10 -2.75 -6.48 7.80
C PHE A 10 -1.71 -5.48 8.28
N ASP A 11 -1.43 -4.46 7.47
CA ASP A 11 -0.41 -3.47 7.77
C ASP A 11 -0.75 -2.13 7.11
N ILE A 12 -0.26 -1.06 7.70
CA ILE A 12 -0.41 0.31 7.20
C ILE A 12 0.91 1.06 7.32
N ASP A 13 1.12 2.02 6.42
CA ASP A 13 2.24 2.95 6.54
C ASP A 13 1.86 4.34 6.04
N PHE A 14 2.31 5.37 6.74
CA PHE A 14 2.07 6.77 6.37
C PHE A 14 3.25 7.28 5.56
N HIS A 15 2.97 8.01 4.49
CA HIS A 15 4.03 8.63 3.70
C HIS A 15 4.81 9.62 4.57
N PRO A 16 6.14 9.72 4.40
CA PRO A 16 7.00 10.51 5.28
C PRO A 16 6.79 12.04 5.24
N SER A 17 5.89 12.56 4.39
CA SER A 17 5.77 14.01 4.16
C SER A 17 4.42 14.44 3.59
N ASP A 18 3.80 13.61 2.74
CA ASP A 18 2.48 13.88 2.16
C ASP A 18 1.39 13.19 2.97
N ASN A 19 0.15 13.71 2.87
CA ASN A 19 -1.01 13.10 3.49
C ASN A 19 -1.48 11.85 2.72
N LEU A 20 -0.62 10.84 2.67
CA LEU A 20 -0.88 9.56 2.04
C LEU A 20 -0.74 8.44 3.07
N VAL A 21 -1.59 7.43 2.94
CA VAL A 21 -1.51 6.20 3.73
C VAL A 21 -1.67 5.00 2.82
N ALA A 22 -0.75 4.05 2.93
CA ALA A 22 -0.80 2.79 2.24
C ALA A 22 -1.29 1.69 3.19
N THR A 23 -2.00 0.69 2.66
CA THR A 23 -2.45 -0.48 3.43
C THR A 23 -2.38 -1.74 2.58
N GLY A 24 -1.87 -2.82 3.18
CA GLY A 24 -1.91 -4.17 2.62
C GLY A 24 -3.13 -4.95 3.12
N LEU A 25 -3.78 -5.70 2.23
CA LEU A 25 -5.03 -6.41 2.50
C LEU A 25 -4.89 -7.94 2.43
N ILE A 26 -5.88 -8.62 2.99
CA ILE A 26 -5.93 -10.09 3.08
C ILE A 26 -5.99 -10.83 1.74
N ASP A 27 -6.52 -10.20 0.70
CA ASP A 27 -6.60 -10.73 -0.65
C ASP A 27 -5.38 -10.38 -1.52
N GLY A 28 -4.35 -9.79 -0.93
CA GLY A 28 -3.10 -9.46 -1.62
C GLY A 28 -3.08 -8.07 -2.24
N ASP A 29 -4.16 -7.31 -2.08
CA ASP A 29 -4.24 -5.95 -2.58
C ASP A 29 -3.44 -4.97 -1.72
N LEU A 30 -2.84 -4.00 -2.40
CA LEU A 30 -2.28 -2.78 -1.84
C LEU A 30 -3.21 -1.62 -2.24
N HIS A 31 -3.67 -0.87 -1.25
CA HIS A 31 -4.35 0.40 -1.50
C HIS A 31 -3.50 1.58 -1.04
N LEU A 32 -3.61 2.68 -1.79
CA LEU A 32 -3.06 3.99 -1.41
C LEU A 32 -4.22 4.99 -1.32
N TYR A 33 -4.31 5.69 -0.19
CA TYR A 33 -5.30 6.74 0.03
C TYR A 33 -4.63 8.07 0.31
N ARG A 34 -5.26 9.15 -0.18
CA ARG A 34 -5.01 10.51 0.30
C ARG A 34 -6.03 10.85 1.37
N TYR A 35 -5.56 11.41 2.47
CA TYR A 35 -6.41 11.89 3.57
C TYR A 35 -6.21 13.39 3.79
N SER A 36 -7.12 14.03 4.53
CA SER A 36 -6.91 15.41 4.98
C SER A 36 -6.51 15.46 6.44
N SER A 37 -5.55 16.32 6.76
CA SER A 37 -5.03 16.56 8.11
C SER A 37 -5.65 17.78 8.80
N ASP A 38 -6.36 18.64 8.06
CA ASP A 38 -6.76 19.99 8.52
C ASP A 38 -8.14 20.04 9.19
N ASN A 39 -8.66 18.90 9.67
CA ASN A 39 -9.98 18.78 10.31
C ASN A 39 -11.15 19.26 9.43
N THR A 40 -10.91 19.53 8.14
CA THR A 40 -11.97 19.53 7.15
C THR A 40 -12.42 18.07 7.03
N ASN A 41 -13.70 17.80 7.28
CA ASN A 41 -14.28 16.46 7.19
C ASN A 41 -14.36 15.99 5.71
N SER A 42 -13.27 16.08 4.95
CA SER A 42 -13.18 15.50 3.63
C SER A 42 -12.93 14.01 3.75
N ASP A 43 -13.73 13.22 3.03
CA ASP A 43 -13.53 11.79 2.98
C ASP A 43 -12.20 11.43 2.30
N PRO A 44 -11.50 10.37 2.75
CA PRO A 44 -10.27 9.91 2.12
C PRO A 44 -10.54 9.47 0.68
N VAL A 45 -9.61 9.79 -0.21
CA VAL A 45 -9.72 9.43 -1.63
C VAL A 45 -8.75 8.29 -1.92
N ARG A 46 -9.26 7.15 -2.41
CA ARG A 46 -8.39 6.08 -2.92
C ARG A 46 -7.71 6.55 -4.20
N LEU A 47 -6.39 6.58 -4.18
CA LEU A 47 -5.56 6.93 -5.32
C LEU A 47 -5.20 5.69 -6.13
N LEU A 48 -4.82 4.61 -5.45
CA LEU A 48 -4.37 3.37 -6.09
C LEU A 48 -5.04 2.13 -5.47
N GLU A 49 -5.23 1.13 -6.31
CA GLU A 49 -5.67 -0.22 -5.98
C GLU A 49 -4.88 -1.18 -6.85
N ILE A 50 -4.02 -1.96 -6.22
CA ILE A 50 -3.02 -2.77 -6.92
C ILE A 50 -3.09 -4.17 -6.35
N HIS A 51 -3.35 -5.15 -7.22
CA HIS A 51 -3.22 -6.55 -6.85
C HIS A 51 -1.74 -6.93 -6.81
N ALA A 52 -1.13 -6.78 -5.63
CA ALA A 52 0.31 -6.90 -5.46
C ALA A 52 0.76 -8.37 -5.34
N HIS A 53 -0.08 -9.19 -4.70
CA HIS A 53 0.28 -10.54 -4.27
C HIS A 53 -0.88 -11.51 -4.48
N THR A 54 -0.58 -12.79 -4.68
CA THR A 54 -1.60 -13.85 -4.81
C THR A 54 -2.11 -14.36 -3.46
N GLU A 55 -1.41 -14.02 -2.38
CA GLU A 55 -1.83 -14.21 -0.99
C GLU A 55 -1.81 -12.87 -0.25
N SER A 56 -2.14 -12.88 1.04
CA SER A 56 -2.24 -11.66 1.87
C SER A 56 -1.01 -10.76 1.76
N CYS A 57 -1.24 -9.47 1.48
CA CYS A 57 -0.22 -8.43 1.56
C CYS A 57 0.00 -8.07 3.03
N ARG A 58 1.06 -8.61 3.63
CA ARG A 58 1.31 -8.54 5.09
C ARG A 58 2.23 -7.42 5.53
N ALA A 59 2.91 -6.78 4.59
CA ALA A 59 3.78 -5.65 4.86
C ALA A 59 3.61 -4.60 3.77
N ALA A 60 3.60 -3.32 4.15
CA ALA A 60 3.65 -2.19 3.23
C ALA A 60 4.56 -1.09 3.80
N ARG A 61 5.60 -0.65 3.08
CA ARG A 61 6.51 0.40 3.55
C ARG A 61 6.83 1.42 2.45
N PHE A 62 6.64 2.70 2.76
CA PHE A 62 7.18 3.77 1.93
C PHE A 62 8.71 3.77 2.03
N ILE A 63 9.38 3.84 0.88
CA ILE A 63 10.83 3.91 0.78
C ILE A 63 11.24 5.05 -0.14
N ASN A 64 12.54 5.34 -0.22
CA ASN A 64 13.11 6.34 -1.14
C ASN A 64 12.46 7.73 -0.99
N GLY A 65 12.16 8.14 0.24
CA GLY A 65 11.47 9.40 0.53
C GLY A 65 10.00 9.39 0.12
N GLY A 66 9.38 8.21 0.02
CA GLY A 66 7.96 8.04 -0.28
C GLY A 66 7.63 7.90 -1.77
N ARG A 67 8.63 7.88 -2.66
CA ARG A 67 8.41 7.67 -4.11
C ARG A 67 8.07 6.22 -4.48
N ALA A 68 8.38 5.27 -3.61
CA ALA A 68 8.07 3.86 -3.85
C ALA A 68 7.49 3.19 -2.59
N LEU A 69 6.68 2.17 -2.80
CA LEU A 69 6.15 1.27 -1.78
C LEU A 69 6.78 -0.11 -1.96
N LEU A 70 7.28 -0.71 -0.88
CA LEU A 70 7.60 -2.13 -0.83
C LEU A 70 6.46 -2.87 -0.16
N THR A 71 6.05 -3.98 -0.76
CA THR A 71 5.11 -4.93 -0.16
C THR A 71 5.67 -6.34 -0.11
N GLY A 72 5.21 -7.12 0.87
CA GLY A 72 5.63 -8.51 1.07
C GLY A 72 4.46 -9.40 1.45
N SER A 73 4.55 -10.68 1.07
CA SER A 73 3.45 -11.64 1.19
C SER A 73 3.97 -13.07 1.40
N PRO A 74 3.17 -13.96 2.01
CA PRO A 74 3.47 -15.39 2.11
C PRO A 74 3.47 -16.14 0.78
N ASP A 75 3.03 -15.52 -0.33
CA ASP A 75 3.24 -16.02 -1.70
C ASP A 75 4.72 -15.99 -2.15
N PHE A 76 5.64 -15.80 -1.21
CA PHE A 76 7.08 -15.68 -1.37
C PHE A 76 7.52 -14.53 -2.29
N SER A 77 6.68 -13.52 -2.52
CA SER A 77 7.05 -12.37 -3.35
C SER A 77 7.24 -11.09 -2.55
N ILE A 78 8.15 -10.25 -3.06
CA ILE A 78 8.32 -8.84 -2.67
C ILE A 78 8.08 -7.99 -3.92
N LEU A 79 7.24 -6.95 -3.80
CA LEU A 79 6.92 -6.03 -4.89
C LEU A 79 7.35 -4.62 -4.51
N ALA A 80 8.02 -3.93 -5.45
CA ALA A 80 8.26 -2.50 -5.41
C ALA A 80 7.31 -1.80 -6.39
N THR A 81 6.57 -0.83 -5.89
CA THR A 81 5.53 -0.10 -6.62
C THR A 81 5.85 1.39 -6.63
N ASP A 82 5.74 2.04 -7.78
CA ASP A 82 5.85 3.49 -7.92
C ASP A 82 4.59 4.18 -7.34
N VAL A 83 4.78 5.13 -6.44
CA VAL A 83 3.67 5.75 -5.69
C VAL A 83 2.84 6.72 -6.53
N GLU A 84 3.43 7.33 -7.56
CA GLU A 84 2.74 8.28 -8.42
C GLU A 84 1.85 7.55 -9.44
N THR A 85 2.37 6.47 -10.02
CA THR A 85 1.73 5.79 -11.16
C THR A 85 1.06 4.48 -10.79
N GLY A 86 1.40 3.88 -9.64
CA GLY A 86 1.00 2.52 -9.27
C GLY A 86 1.68 1.42 -10.10
N SER A 87 2.67 1.77 -10.93
CA SER A 87 3.36 0.80 -11.77
C SER A 87 4.35 -0.04 -10.96
N THR A 88 4.53 -1.30 -11.36
CA THR A 88 5.60 -2.14 -10.83
C THR A 88 6.96 -1.56 -11.20
N ILE A 89 7.78 -1.26 -10.20
CA ILE A 89 9.20 -0.94 -10.37
C ILE A 89 10.02 -2.23 -10.49
N ALA A 90 9.77 -3.17 -9.57
CA ALA A 90 10.47 -4.45 -9.52
C ALA A 90 9.64 -5.48 -8.77
N ARG A 91 9.79 -6.76 -9.14
CA ARG A 91 9.21 -7.89 -8.42
C ARG A 91 10.31 -8.92 -8.17
N LEU A 92 10.35 -9.46 -6.96
CA LEU A 92 11.21 -10.56 -6.59
C LEU A 92 10.33 -11.71 -6.12
N ASP A 93 10.25 -12.77 -6.91
CA ASP A 93 9.60 -14.02 -6.53
C ASP A 93 10.59 -14.95 -5.82
N ASN A 94 10.08 -15.90 -5.02
CA ASN A 94 10.87 -16.82 -4.18
C ASN A 94 11.84 -16.09 -3.22
N ALA A 95 11.40 -14.97 -2.67
CA ALA A 95 12.21 -14.06 -1.87
C ALA A 95 12.57 -14.62 -0.47
N HIS A 96 11.84 -15.62 0.04
CA HIS A 96 12.00 -16.12 1.41
C HIS A 96 11.42 -17.53 1.61
N GLU A 97 11.97 -18.52 0.88
CA GLU A 97 11.73 -19.96 1.17
C GLU A 97 12.22 -20.39 2.56
#